data_AF-N8WS40-F1
#
_entry.id   AF-N8WS40-F1
#
_cell.length_a   1.000
_cell.length_b   1.000
_cell.length_c   1.000
_cell.angle_alpha   90.00
_cell.angle_beta   90.00
_cell.angle_gamma   90.00
#
_symmetry.space_group_name_H-M   'P 1'
#
loop_
_entity.id
_entity.type
_entity.pdbx_description
1 polymer ?
#
loop_
_entity_poly.entity_id
_entity_poly.type
_entity_poly.pdbx_seq_one_letter_code
_entity_poly.pdbx_strand_id
1 'polypeptide(L)'
;MKKLLIIFLVIMNLIYMSNSIAKPNNDGEFCNKNNIVANGFKNTLPVMLPISSKSKLKRENTISFSQFSESFLQKLSENHGDFVQFGGAIRLPDICNKTVFIAYFTDEGELENYSLNVFKDGKGHSVNFGTGSEFWIDKKYNIKVKSYDGKLAKINYYKISDDGIIMKSKSPFN
;
A
#
# COMPACT_ATOMS: atom_id res chain seq x y z
N MET A 1 -10.44 47.56 -57.23
CA MET A 1 -9.65 46.40 -57.74
C MET A 1 -8.63 45.99 -56.69
N LYS A 2 -8.42 44.67 -56.58
CA LYS A 2 -7.56 43.95 -55.60
C LYS A 2 -6.12 44.46 -55.49
N LYS A 3 -5.57 44.46 -54.26
CA LYS A 3 -4.43 43.66 -53.74
C LYS A 3 -4.02 44.23 -52.36
N LEU A 4 -4.21 43.51 -51.24
CA LEU A 4 -3.28 42.55 -50.60
C LEU A 4 -1.90 43.17 -50.27
N LEU A 5 -1.25 43.00 -49.11
CA LEU A 5 -1.50 42.27 -47.86
C LEU A 5 -0.27 42.54 -46.93
N ILE A 6 -0.43 42.35 -45.61
CA ILE A 6 0.60 42.04 -44.58
C ILE A 6 1.75 43.04 -44.37
N ILE A 7 1.72 43.77 -43.24
CA ILE A 7 2.77 43.85 -42.20
C ILE A 7 2.06 44.43 -40.97
N PHE A 8 1.33 43.61 -40.23
CA PHE A 8 0.80 44.00 -38.90
C PHE A 8 0.69 42.78 -37.97
N LEU A 9 1.67 41.87 -38.06
CA LEU A 9 1.66 40.60 -37.31
C LEU A 9 3.04 40.24 -36.74
N VAL A 10 3.91 41.23 -36.49
CA VAL A 10 5.26 40.98 -35.95
C VAL A 10 5.55 41.71 -34.63
N ILE A 11 4.71 42.66 -34.19
CA ILE A 11 4.99 43.44 -32.96
C ILE A 11 4.08 43.04 -31.77
N MET A 12 3.04 42.23 -31.98
CA MET A 12 2.20 41.67 -30.91
C MET A 12 2.68 40.31 -30.37
N ASN A 13 3.93 39.91 -30.67
CA ASN A 13 4.55 38.69 -30.13
C ASN A 13 5.69 38.94 -29.13
N LEU A 14 5.91 40.18 -28.69
CA LEU A 14 7.00 40.54 -27.77
C LEU A 14 6.55 40.89 -26.34
N ILE A 15 5.27 40.76 -26.00
CA ILE A 15 4.75 41.05 -24.63
C ILE A 15 4.16 39.80 -23.95
N TYR A 16 4.21 38.63 -24.59
CA TYR A 16 3.91 37.33 -23.96
C TYR A 16 5.16 36.45 -23.81
N MET A 17 6.29 37.03 -23.39
CA MET A 17 7.22 36.27 -22.55
C MET A 17 6.71 36.36 -21.12
N SER A 18 5.58 35.68 -20.88
CA SER A 18 5.24 35.24 -19.54
C SER A 18 6.44 34.49 -18.99
N ASN A 19 7.00 35.01 -17.91
CA ASN A 19 7.63 34.20 -16.89
C ASN A 19 6.76 32.95 -16.74
N SER A 20 7.21 31.84 -17.29
CA SER A 20 6.81 30.54 -16.78
C SER A 20 7.45 30.45 -15.40
N ILE A 21 6.83 31.13 -14.44
CA ILE A 21 6.74 30.60 -13.10
C ILE A 21 6.20 29.20 -13.36
N ALA A 22 7.06 28.20 -13.22
CA ALA A 22 6.66 26.82 -13.20
C ALA A 22 5.44 26.77 -12.29
N LYS A 23 4.26 26.57 -12.88
CA LYS A 23 3.11 26.16 -12.10
C LYS A 23 3.62 24.94 -11.35
N PRO A 24 3.54 24.89 -10.01
CA PRO A 24 3.72 23.62 -9.35
C PRO A 24 2.74 22.69 -10.06
N ASN A 25 3.24 21.62 -10.65
CA ASN A 25 2.36 20.60 -11.22
C ASN A 25 1.40 20.25 -10.10
N ASN A 26 0.15 20.69 -10.27
CA ASN A 26 -0.97 20.32 -9.44
C ASN A 26 -1.39 18.86 -9.76
N ASP A 27 -0.42 18.04 -10.16
CA ASP A 27 -0.47 16.58 -10.14
C ASP A 27 -0.11 16.09 -8.74
N GLY A 28 -0.56 16.83 -7.71
CA GLY A 28 -0.97 16.16 -6.50
C GLY A 28 -2.09 15.25 -6.94
N GLU A 29 -1.75 14.04 -7.36
CA GLU A 29 -2.68 12.94 -7.53
C GLU A 29 -3.38 12.85 -6.17
N PHE A 30 -4.53 13.52 -6.07
CA PHE A 30 -5.36 13.52 -4.88
C PHE A 30 -5.86 12.09 -4.79
N CYS A 31 -5.06 11.27 -4.12
CA CYS A 31 -5.35 9.89 -3.88
C CYS A 31 -6.67 9.88 -3.13
N ASN A 32 -7.73 9.50 -3.82
CA ASN A 32 -9.07 9.62 -3.28
C ASN A 32 -9.21 8.58 -2.16
N LYS A 33 -9.16 9.05 -0.90
CA LYS A 33 -9.04 8.19 0.30
C LYS A 33 -10.35 7.54 0.73
N ASN A 34 -11.41 7.64 -0.05
CA ASN A 34 -12.73 7.18 0.37
C ASN A 34 -12.89 5.66 0.19
N ASN A 35 -12.11 4.90 0.96
CA ASN A 35 -12.14 3.45 1.01
C ASN A 35 -12.65 3.03 2.41
N ILE A 36 -13.70 2.20 2.44
CA ILE A 36 -14.28 1.68 3.68
C ILE A 36 -13.23 0.98 4.56
N VAL A 37 -12.24 0.33 3.95
CA VAL A 37 -11.12 -0.31 4.63
C VAL A 37 -10.23 0.74 5.30
N ALA A 38 -9.85 1.80 4.59
CA ALA A 38 -9.06 2.91 5.16
C ALA A 38 -9.76 3.53 6.38
N ASN A 39 -11.08 3.72 6.29
CA ASN A 39 -11.89 4.26 7.39
C ASN A 39 -11.93 3.35 8.61
N GLY A 40 -11.95 2.02 8.41
CA GLY A 40 -11.85 1.06 9.51
C GLY A 40 -10.55 1.24 10.30
N PHE A 41 -9.43 1.48 9.60
CA PHE A 41 -8.12 1.67 10.23
C PHE A 41 -7.80 3.11 10.64
N LYS A 42 -8.74 4.07 10.55
CA LYS A 42 -8.45 5.51 10.74
C LYS A 42 -7.87 5.89 12.10
N ASN A 43 -8.14 5.08 13.13
CA ASN A 43 -7.67 5.30 14.50
C ASN A 43 -6.32 4.61 14.79
N THR A 44 -5.74 3.91 13.81
CA THR A 44 -4.46 3.22 13.92
C THR A 44 -3.41 3.95 13.07
N LEU A 45 -2.31 4.36 13.69
CA LEU A 45 -1.24 5.07 13.00
C LEU A 45 -0.37 4.10 12.20
N PRO A 46 -0.01 4.42 10.94
CA PRO A 46 0.91 3.57 10.20
C PRO A 46 2.29 3.53 10.86
N VAL A 47 2.97 2.39 10.78
CA VAL A 47 4.39 2.27 11.12
C VAL A 47 5.26 3.14 10.21
N MET A 48 6.46 3.50 10.67
CA MET A 48 7.49 4.07 9.79
C MET A 48 8.29 2.95 9.12
N LEU A 49 8.50 3.05 7.81
CA LEU A 49 9.39 2.15 7.08
C LEU A 49 10.86 2.57 7.23
N PRO A 50 11.81 1.63 7.24
CA PRO A 50 11.63 0.19 7.04
C PRO A 50 11.16 -0.55 8.31
N ILE A 51 10.53 -1.71 8.13
CA ILE A 51 10.12 -2.60 9.22
C ILE A 51 10.47 -4.06 8.95
N SER A 52 10.42 -4.90 9.98
CA SER A 52 10.52 -6.35 9.88
C SER A 52 9.60 -7.04 10.87
N SER A 53 9.43 -8.36 10.75
CA SER A 53 8.68 -9.16 11.75
C SER A 53 9.26 -9.08 13.17
N LYS A 54 10.53 -8.67 13.32
CA LYS A 54 11.21 -8.50 14.61
C LYS A 54 11.21 -7.05 15.11
N SER A 55 10.59 -6.13 14.39
CA SER A 55 10.52 -4.72 14.80
C SER A 55 9.66 -4.57 16.06
N LYS A 56 10.12 -3.75 17.01
CA LYS A 56 9.32 -3.41 18.19
C LYS A 56 8.20 -2.45 17.79
N LEU A 57 6.99 -2.99 17.66
CA LEU A 57 5.80 -2.21 17.32
C LEU A 57 5.20 -1.54 18.55
N LYS A 58 4.66 -0.33 18.35
CA LYS A 58 3.89 0.35 19.39
C LYS A 58 2.41 0.00 19.26
N ARG A 59 1.68 0.15 20.36
CA ARG A 59 0.22 -0.06 20.39
C ARG A 59 -0.54 0.85 19.40
N GLU A 60 -0.04 2.05 19.14
CA GLU A 60 -0.64 2.96 18.15
C GLU A 60 -0.55 2.42 16.71
N ASN A 61 0.35 1.46 16.44
CA ASN A 61 0.58 0.88 15.12
C ASN A 61 -0.14 -0.45 14.88
N THR A 62 -0.74 -1.02 15.93
CA THR A 62 -1.41 -2.31 15.88
C THR A 62 -2.84 -2.22 16.36
N ILE A 63 -3.69 -3.11 15.88
CA ILE A 63 -5.09 -3.21 16.30
C ILE A 63 -5.52 -4.67 16.29
N SER A 64 -6.27 -5.09 17.32
CA SER A 64 -6.86 -6.43 17.37
C SER A 64 -8.08 -6.48 16.45
N PHE A 65 -8.26 -7.56 15.68
CA PHE A 65 -9.43 -7.69 14.82
C PHE A 65 -10.74 -7.74 15.61
N SER A 66 -10.70 -8.24 16.84
CA SER A 66 -11.85 -8.22 17.76
C SER A 66 -12.37 -6.82 18.12
N GLN A 67 -11.61 -5.76 17.82
CA GLN A 67 -12.06 -4.37 18.03
C GLN A 67 -12.89 -3.82 16.87
N PHE A 68 -12.94 -4.52 15.72
CA PHE A 68 -13.76 -4.13 14.60
C PHE A 68 -15.17 -4.71 14.70
N SER A 69 -16.14 -4.07 14.03
CA SER A 69 -17.47 -4.64 13.89
C SER A 69 -17.44 -5.90 13.03
N GLU A 70 -18.33 -6.84 13.32
CA GLU A 70 -18.51 -8.06 12.51
C GLU A 70 -18.77 -7.73 11.04
N SER A 71 -19.57 -6.70 10.76
CA SER A 71 -19.85 -6.22 9.40
C SER A 71 -18.59 -5.77 8.66
N PHE A 72 -17.63 -5.17 9.36
CA PHE A 72 -16.35 -4.78 8.77
C PHE A 72 -15.47 -6.00 8.51
N LEU A 73 -15.38 -6.92 9.46
CA LEU A 73 -14.62 -8.16 9.29
C LEU A 73 -15.18 -9.02 8.16
N GLN A 74 -16.50 -9.16 8.08
CA GLN A 74 -17.18 -9.83 6.97
C GLN A 74 -16.83 -9.15 5.64
N LYS A 75 -16.87 -7.81 5.58
CA LYS A 75 -16.48 -7.07 4.38
C LYS A 75 -15.03 -7.35 3.96
N LEU A 76 -14.09 -7.42 4.91
CA LEU A 76 -12.70 -7.79 4.59
C LEU A 76 -12.61 -9.18 3.99
N SER A 77 -13.29 -10.15 4.59
CA SER A 77 -13.30 -11.56 4.15
C SER A 77 -13.92 -11.73 2.76
N GLU A 78 -15.11 -11.15 2.53
CA GLU A 78 -15.81 -11.19 1.24
C GLU A 78 -15.02 -10.52 0.10
N ASN A 79 -14.08 -9.64 0.44
CA ASN A 79 -13.21 -8.96 -0.52
C ASN A 79 -11.79 -9.51 -0.52
N HIS A 80 -11.61 -10.79 -0.16
CA HIS A 80 -10.35 -11.54 -0.26
C HIS A 80 -9.23 -11.10 0.70
N GLY A 81 -9.59 -10.50 1.83
CA GLY A 81 -8.68 -10.33 2.96
C GLY A 81 -8.32 -11.66 3.60
N ASP A 82 -7.08 -11.80 4.04
CA ASP A 82 -6.57 -12.96 4.78
C ASP A 82 -6.22 -12.55 6.21
N PHE A 83 -7.03 -12.99 7.17
CA PHE A 83 -6.86 -12.72 8.59
C PHE A 83 -7.66 -13.73 9.43
N VAL A 84 -7.39 -13.78 10.72
CA VAL A 84 -8.19 -14.53 11.71
C VAL A 84 -8.78 -13.55 12.73
N GLN A 85 -10.01 -13.80 13.19
CA GLN A 85 -10.74 -12.86 14.04
C GLN A 85 -10.08 -12.59 15.40
N PHE A 86 -9.35 -13.57 15.95
CA PHE A 86 -8.59 -13.44 17.19
C PHE A 86 -7.20 -12.82 17.01
N GLY A 87 -6.79 -12.55 15.76
CA GLY A 87 -5.50 -11.96 15.42
C GLY A 87 -5.48 -10.44 15.53
N GLY A 88 -4.41 -9.85 15.00
CA GLY A 88 -4.25 -8.41 14.90
C GLY A 88 -3.76 -7.96 13.51
N ALA A 89 -3.72 -6.65 13.33
CA ALA A 89 -3.19 -6.02 12.13
C ALA A 89 -2.12 -4.99 12.49
N ILE A 90 -1.05 -4.95 11.72
CA ILE A 90 -0.02 -3.91 11.72
C ILE A 90 -0.35 -2.97 10.58
N ARG A 91 -0.64 -1.70 10.90
CA ARG A 91 -0.95 -0.71 9.88
C ARG A 91 0.32 -0.28 9.16
N LEU A 92 0.36 -0.45 7.84
CA LEU A 92 1.44 0.06 6.99
C LEU A 92 1.04 1.42 6.37
N PRO A 93 2.00 2.30 6.01
CA PRO A 93 1.69 3.54 5.28
C PRO A 93 0.86 3.30 4.01
N ASP A 94 -0.10 4.16 3.71
CA ASP A 94 -0.86 3.99 2.46
C ASP A 94 0.01 4.19 1.21
N ILE A 95 -0.33 3.46 0.15
CA ILE A 95 0.25 3.63 -1.19
C ILE A 95 -0.84 4.19 -2.10
N CYS A 96 -0.86 5.51 -2.26
CA CYS A 96 -1.92 6.23 -2.98
C CYS A 96 -3.33 5.85 -2.47
N ASN A 97 -4.19 5.27 -3.31
CA ASN A 97 -5.56 4.84 -2.98
C ASN A 97 -5.65 3.42 -2.39
N LYS A 98 -4.52 2.83 -1.97
CA LYS A 98 -4.43 1.46 -1.47
C LYS A 98 -4.23 1.46 0.03
N THR A 99 -5.09 0.71 0.73
CA THR A 99 -4.90 0.39 2.14
C THR A 99 -4.08 -0.88 2.27
N VAL A 100 -2.97 -0.80 3.00
CA VAL A 100 -2.04 -1.91 3.19
C VAL A 100 -1.85 -2.18 4.69
N PHE A 101 -1.91 -3.45 5.07
CA PHE A 101 -1.63 -3.91 6.42
C PHE A 101 -1.06 -5.33 6.42
N ILE A 102 -0.33 -5.68 7.49
CA ILE A 102 0.03 -7.07 7.77
C ILE A 102 -0.95 -7.59 8.81
N ALA A 103 -1.73 -8.62 8.50
CA ALA A 103 -2.45 -9.37 9.54
C ALA A 103 -1.48 -10.37 10.18
N TYR A 104 -1.67 -10.63 11.47
CA TYR A 104 -0.87 -11.56 12.22
C TYR A 104 -1.67 -12.26 13.31
N PHE A 105 -1.24 -13.47 13.66
CA PHE A 105 -1.72 -14.19 14.83
C PHE A 105 -0.67 -15.19 15.29
N THR A 106 -0.65 -15.45 16.60
CA THR A 106 0.14 -16.52 17.20
C THR A 106 -0.62 -17.84 17.05
N ASP A 107 0.04 -18.85 16.49
CA ASP A 107 -0.53 -20.19 16.37
C ASP A 107 -0.32 -21.03 17.66
N GLU A 108 -0.82 -22.27 17.66
CA GLU A 108 -0.71 -23.18 18.81
C GLU A 108 0.74 -23.55 19.18
N GLY A 109 1.68 -23.37 18.25
CA GLY A 109 3.11 -23.59 18.46
C GLY A 109 3.85 -22.35 18.96
N GLU A 110 3.14 -21.29 19.35
CA GLU A 110 3.69 -19.99 19.76
C GLU A 110 4.49 -19.30 18.64
N LEU A 111 4.19 -19.65 17.37
CA LEU A 111 4.80 -19.05 16.20
C LEU A 111 3.83 -18.08 15.53
N GLU A 112 4.35 -16.93 15.10
CA GLU A 112 3.55 -15.95 14.39
C GLU A 112 3.32 -16.37 12.93
N ASN A 113 2.07 -16.30 12.50
CA ASN A 113 1.69 -16.31 11.10
C ASN A 113 1.48 -14.85 10.64
N TYR A 114 1.91 -14.54 9.42
CA TYR A 114 1.75 -13.22 8.83
C TYR A 114 1.09 -13.32 7.46
N SER A 115 0.23 -12.36 7.13
CA SER A 115 -0.30 -12.18 5.79
C SER A 115 -0.28 -10.72 5.37
N LEU A 116 0.18 -10.45 4.15
CA LEU A 116 0.09 -9.13 3.54
C LEU A 116 -1.28 -8.96 2.92
N ASN A 117 -1.96 -7.87 3.29
CA ASN A 117 -3.26 -7.51 2.77
C ASN A 117 -3.18 -6.14 2.08
N VAL A 118 -3.69 -6.07 0.85
CA VAL A 118 -3.77 -4.86 0.03
C VAL A 118 -5.20 -4.69 -0.45
N PHE A 119 -5.80 -3.53 -0.17
CA PHE A 119 -7.14 -3.19 -0.63
C PHE A 119 -7.11 -1.94 -1.51
N LYS A 120 -7.58 -2.04 -2.75
CA LYS A 120 -7.77 -0.93 -3.69
C LYS A 120 -9.24 -0.85 -4.07
N ASP A 121 -9.87 0.30 -3.86
CA ASP A 121 -11.27 0.56 -4.24
C ASP A 121 -12.26 -0.54 -3.75
N GLY A 122 -12.01 -1.04 -2.53
CA GLY A 122 -12.82 -2.08 -1.88
C GLY A 122 -12.48 -3.53 -2.27
N LYS A 123 -11.66 -3.77 -3.31
CA LYS A 123 -11.18 -5.11 -3.68
C LYS A 123 -9.86 -5.43 -2.99
N GLY A 124 -9.76 -6.61 -2.38
CA GLY A 124 -8.56 -7.06 -1.70
C GLY A 124 -7.74 -8.07 -2.50
N HIS A 125 -6.44 -8.03 -2.27
CA HIS A 125 -5.49 -9.08 -2.59
C HIS A 125 -4.69 -9.38 -1.33
N SER A 126 -4.48 -10.67 -1.08
CA SER A 126 -3.72 -11.11 0.08
C SER A 126 -2.70 -12.18 -0.28
N VAL A 127 -1.62 -12.23 0.50
CA VAL A 127 -0.63 -13.32 0.45
C VAL A 127 -0.30 -13.74 1.87
N ASN A 128 -0.63 -14.98 2.21
CA ASN A 128 -0.17 -15.63 3.43
C ASN A 128 1.32 -15.97 3.32
N PHE A 129 2.12 -15.54 4.30
CA PHE A 129 3.55 -15.84 4.36
C PHE A 129 3.85 -17.18 5.04
N GLY A 130 2.88 -17.74 5.75
CA GLY A 130 2.98 -18.95 6.54
C GLY A 130 3.42 -18.68 7.98
N THR A 131 3.15 -19.66 8.84
CA THR A 131 3.58 -19.68 10.24
C THR A 131 5.11 -19.73 10.33
N GLY A 132 5.65 -18.98 11.29
CA GLY A 132 7.09 -18.90 11.56
C GLY A 132 7.86 -18.10 10.51
N SER A 133 7.17 -17.46 9.56
CA SER A 133 7.80 -16.67 8.52
C SER A 133 8.46 -15.40 9.07
N GLU A 134 9.48 -14.93 8.37
CA GLU A 134 10.14 -13.65 8.65
C GLU A 134 9.94 -12.72 7.44
N PHE A 135 9.63 -11.46 7.68
CA PHE A 135 9.49 -10.46 6.62
C PHE A 135 10.33 -9.21 6.88
N TRP A 136 10.67 -8.51 5.80
CA TRP A 136 11.31 -7.19 5.80
C TRP A 136 10.63 -6.33 4.74
N ILE A 137 10.26 -5.10 5.10
CA ILE A 137 9.69 -4.10 4.19
C ILE A 137 10.63 -2.90 4.20
N ASP A 138 11.19 -2.57 3.03
CA ASP A 138 12.11 -1.44 2.90
C ASP A 138 11.37 -0.09 2.75
N LYS A 139 12.13 1.02 2.68
CA LYS A 139 11.58 2.37 2.50
C LYS A 139 10.86 2.58 1.16
N LYS A 140 11.11 1.73 0.18
CA LYS A 140 10.50 1.75 -1.16
C LYS A 140 9.34 0.74 -1.27
N TYR A 141 8.89 0.17 -0.16
CA TYR A 141 7.84 -0.85 -0.13
C TYR A 141 8.18 -2.17 -0.82
N ASN A 142 9.47 -2.48 -1.04
CA ASN A 142 9.85 -3.82 -1.45
C ASN A 142 9.79 -4.74 -0.24
N ILE A 143 9.15 -5.89 -0.41
CA ILE A 143 8.89 -6.84 0.65
C ILE A 143 9.72 -8.09 0.39
N LYS A 144 10.56 -8.47 1.33
CA LYS A 144 11.27 -9.75 1.32
C LYS A 144 10.65 -10.64 2.38
N VAL A 145 10.38 -11.89 2.04
CA VAL A 145 9.83 -12.88 2.97
C VAL A 145 10.67 -14.15 2.93
N LYS A 146 11.04 -14.64 4.10
CA LYS A 146 11.56 -15.98 4.32
C LYS A 146 10.42 -16.81 4.92
N SER A 147 9.89 -17.74 4.13
CA SER A 147 8.86 -18.69 4.56
C SER A 147 9.46 -20.09 4.68
N TYR A 148 8.71 -21.02 5.28
CA TYR A 148 9.15 -22.41 5.47
C TYR A 148 8.17 -23.37 4.82
N ASP A 149 8.71 -24.40 4.16
CA ASP A 149 7.98 -25.55 3.64
C ASP A 149 8.60 -26.80 4.27
N GLY A 150 8.00 -27.23 5.38
CA GLY A 150 8.65 -28.16 6.31
C GLY A 150 9.97 -27.59 6.84
N LYS A 151 11.09 -28.29 6.58
CA LYS A 151 12.43 -27.86 7.01
C LYS A 151 13.13 -26.92 6.02
N LEU A 152 12.55 -26.69 4.84
CA LEU A 152 13.20 -25.92 3.78
C LEU A 152 12.78 -24.46 3.85
N ALA A 153 13.77 -23.57 4.00
CA ALA A 153 13.56 -22.14 3.91
C ALA A 153 13.44 -21.69 2.45
N LYS A 154 12.45 -20.86 2.15
CA LYS A 154 12.22 -20.26 0.82
C LYS A 154 12.19 -18.75 0.95
N ILE A 155 12.91 -18.07 0.06
CA ILE A 155 12.87 -16.61 -0.04
C ILE A 155 12.00 -16.23 -1.23
N ASN A 156 11.02 -15.38 -0.98
CA ASN A 156 10.26 -14.71 -2.03
C ASN A 156 10.31 -13.20 -1.81
N TYR A 157 10.16 -12.47 -2.90
CA TYR A 157 10.06 -11.02 -2.91
C TYR A 157 8.67 -10.65 -3.40
N TYR A 158 8.08 -9.62 -2.80
CA TYR A 158 6.79 -9.08 -3.17
C TYR A 158 6.88 -7.58 -3.43
N LYS A 159 6.07 -7.12 -4.38
CA LYS A 159 5.86 -5.70 -4.70
C LYS A 159 4.38 -5.48 -5.01
N ILE A 160 3.86 -4.35 -4.57
CA ILE A 160 2.47 -3.97 -4.82
C ILE A 160 2.44 -3.15 -6.11
N SER A 161 1.67 -3.61 -7.09
CA SER A 161 1.45 -2.89 -8.35
C SER A 161 0.50 -1.70 -8.16
N ASP A 162 0.42 -0.82 -9.15
CA ASP A 162 -0.50 0.32 -9.15
C ASP A 162 -1.98 -0.10 -9.11
N ASP A 163 -2.29 -1.32 -9.55
CA ASP A 163 -3.61 -1.93 -9.50
C ASP A 163 -3.94 -2.63 -8.18
N GLY A 164 -3.03 -2.58 -7.20
CA GLY A 164 -3.24 -3.21 -5.90
C GLY A 164 -3.00 -4.72 -5.91
N ILE A 165 -2.57 -5.28 -7.04
CA ILE A 165 -2.17 -6.69 -7.14
C ILE A 165 -0.79 -6.86 -6.48
N ILE A 166 -0.65 -7.94 -5.71
CA ILE A 166 0.62 -8.35 -5.09
C ILE A 166 1.40 -9.22 -6.09
N MET A 167 2.49 -8.69 -6.61
CA MET A 167 3.41 -9.42 -7.49
C MET A 167 4.40 -10.23 -6.67
N LYS A 168 4.72 -11.44 -7.11
CA LYS A 168 5.68 -12.35 -6.45
C LYS A 168 6.87 -12.64 -7.37
N SER A 169 8.07 -12.64 -6.80
CA SER A 169 9.32 -13.00 -7.50
C SER A 169 10.23 -13.86 -6.62
N LYS A 170 11.10 -14.64 -7.25
CA LYS A 170 12.22 -15.34 -6.58
C LYS A 170 13.46 -14.45 -6.42
N SER A 171 13.48 -13.29 -7.07
CA SER A 171 14.57 -12.32 -7.04
C SER A 171 14.04 -10.93 -6.64
N PRO A 172 14.88 -10.05 -6.05
CA PRO A 172 14.47 -8.68 -5.73
C PRO A 172 13.89 -7.94 -6.93
N PHE A 173 12.93 -7.07 -6.69
CA PHE A 173 12.46 -6.11 -7.70
C PHE A 173 13.46 -4.96 -7.80
N ASN A 174 13.72 -4.50 -9.03
CA ASN A 174 14.51 -3.31 -9.30
C ASN A 174 13.71 -2.02 -9.02
#